data_AF-A0A6I2UBP2-F1
#
_entry.id   AF-A0A6I2UBP2-F1
#
_cell.length_a   1.000
_cell.length_b   1.000
_cell.length_c   1.000
_cell.angle_alpha   90.00
_cell.angle_beta   90.00
_cell.angle_gamma   90.00
#
_symmetry.space_group_name_H-M   'P 1'
#
loop_
_entity.id
_entity.type
_entity.pdbx_description
1 polymer ?
#
loop_
_entity_poly.entity_id
_entity_poly.type
_entity_poly.pdbx_seq_one_letter_code
_entity_poly.pdbx_strand_id
1 'polypeptide(L)'
;MKSWDDCNKPHRLAKKFLGITGDFSKKNFFAVYSFFKKQQETTLNLLYEYLCSLDGKRKITMADLFKQADEWNTRSKVKHITHSNVTDYLELLGGTR
;
A
#
# COMPACT_ATOMS: atom_id res chain seq x y z
N MET A 1 2.58 -28.34 -6.37
CA MET A 1 1.87 -27.08 -6.07
C MET A 1 2.91 -26.04 -5.68
N LYS A 2 2.98 -24.89 -6.37
CA LYS A 2 3.93 -23.82 -6.00
C LYS A 2 3.62 -23.34 -4.58
N SER A 3 4.67 -23.16 -3.77
CA SER A 3 4.55 -22.71 -2.39
C SER A 3 3.94 -21.31 -2.35
N TRP A 4 3.34 -20.94 -1.23
CA TRP A 4 2.71 -19.63 -1.02
C TRP A 4 3.72 -18.47 -1.22
N ASP A 5 5.00 -18.76 -1.06
CA ASP A 5 6.10 -17.83 -1.30
C ASP A 5 6.53 -17.69 -2.78
N ASP A 6 6.08 -18.55 -3.68
CA ASP A 6 6.44 -18.50 -5.11
C ASP A 6 5.50 -17.64 -5.96
N CYS A 7 4.46 -17.03 -5.36
CA CYS A 7 3.51 -16.21 -6.10
C CYS A 7 4.00 -14.76 -6.29
N ASN A 8 4.01 -14.28 -7.54
CA ASN A 8 4.33 -12.89 -7.91
C ASN A 8 3.52 -11.86 -7.09
N LYS A 9 4.11 -10.71 -6.73
CA LYS A 9 3.48 -9.65 -5.90
C LYS A 9 2.03 -9.30 -6.29
N PRO A 10 1.68 -9.09 -7.58
CA PRO A 10 0.30 -8.81 -7.98
C PRO A 10 -0.69 -9.91 -7.62
N HIS A 11 -0.26 -11.18 -7.64
CA HIS A 11 -1.08 -12.33 -7.27
C HIS A 11 -1.37 -12.32 -5.77
N ARG A 12 -0.35 -12.06 -4.94
CA ARG A 12 -0.50 -11.95 -3.48
C ARG A 12 -1.45 -10.80 -3.12
N LEU A 13 -1.30 -9.66 -3.79
CA LEU A 13 -2.15 -8.49 -3.59
C LEU A 13 -3.62 -8.76 -3.94
N ALA A 14 -3.87 -9.37 -5.10
CA ALA A 14 -5.22 -9.72 -5.54
C ALA A 14 -5.90 -10.67 -4.56
N LYS A 15 -5.17 -11.68 -4.08
CA LYS A 15 -5.67 -12.63 -3.08
C LYS A 15 -6.02 -11.92 -1.76
N LYS A 16 -5.15 -11.02 -1.29
CA LYS A 16 -5.37 -10.31 -0.03
C LYS A 16 -6.54 -9.32 -0.10
N PHE A 17 -6.61 -8.55 -1.17
CA PHE A 17 -7.72 -7.62 -1.43
C PHE A 17 -9.06 -8.36 -1.46
N LEU A 18 -9.16 -9.46 -2.23
CA LEU A 18 -10.40 -10.23 -2.33
C LEU A 18 -10.75 -10.97 -1.03
N GLY A 19 -9.75 -11.31 -0.22
CA GLY A 19 -9.96 -11.87 1.11
C GLY A 19 -10.61 -10.88 2.07
N ILE A 20 -10.29 -9.59 1.92
CA ILE A 20 -10.86 -8.51 2.72
C ILE A 20 -12.27 -8.12 2.22
N THR A 21 -12.51 -8.17 0.91
CA THR A 21 -13.84 -7.86 0.35
C THR A 21 -14.83 -9.02 0.49
N GLY A 22 -14.33 -10.25 0.62
CA GLY A 22 -15.14 -11.47 0.70
C GLY A 22 -15.67 -11.95 -0.65
N ASP A 23 -15.23 -11.33 -1.77
CA ASP A 23 -15.68 -11.68 -3.12
C ASP A 23 -14.60 -12.43 -3.90
N PHE A 24 -14.52 -13.75 -3.68
CA PHE A 24 -13.50 -14.62 -4.26
C PHE A 24 -13.99 -15.38 -5.51
N SER A 25 -14.62 -14.69 -6.46
CA SER A 25 -14.91 -15.32 -7.76
C SER A 25 -13.65 -15.39 -8.65
N LYS A 26 -13.49 -16.47 -9.44
CA LYS A 26 -12.35 -16.60 -10.37
C LYS A 26 -12.26 -15.42 -11.35
N LYS A 27 -13.40 -14.93 -11.83
CA LYS A 27 -13.48 -13.78 -12.76
C LYS A 27 -12.96 -12.50 -12.08
N ASN A 28 -13.37 -12.25 -10.84
CA ASN A 28 -12.94 -11.08 -10.08
C ASN A 28 -11.46 -11.17 -9.72
N PHE A 29 -10.96 -12.37 -9.41
CA PHE A 29 -9.54 -12.63 -9.19
C PHE A 29 -8.67 -12.20 -10.39
N PHE A 30 -8.99 -12.68 -11.59
CA PHE A 30 -8.19 -12.33 -12.78
C PHE A 30 -8.30 -10.85 -13.14
N ALA A 31 -9.46 -10.22 -12.93
CA ALA A 31 -9.63 -8.78 -13.16
C ALA A 31 -8.71 -7.97 -12.22
N VAL A 32 -8.75 -8.26 -10.93
CA VAL A 32 -7.93 -7.60 -9.90
C VAL A 32 -6.44 -7.89 -10.10
N TYR A 33 -6.08 -9.13 -10.39
CA TYR A 33 -4.70 -9.51 -10.71
C TYR A 33 -4.17 -8.76 -11.94
N SER A 34 -4.96 -8.70 -13.01
CA SER A 34 -4.58 -7.99 -14.24
C SER A 34 -4.40 -6.48 -14.00
N PHE A 35 -5.24 -5.92 -13.13
CA PHE A 35 -5.11 -4.53 -12.71
C PHE A 35 -3.79 -4.29 -11.96
N PHE A 36 -3.47 -5.12 -10.95
CA PHE A 36 -2.23 -4.99 -10.19
C PHE A 36 -0.98 -5.27 -11.03
N LYS A 37 -1.05 -6.18 -12.01
CA LYS A 37 0.05 -6.45 -12.93
C LYS A 37 0.47 -5.22 -13.75
N LYS A 38 -0.42 -4.25 -13.95
CA LYS A 38 -0.14 -3.00 -14.69
C LYS A 38 0.47 -1.89 -13.82
N GLN A 39 0.55 -2.09 -12.50
CA GLN A 39 1.06 -1.08 -11.57
C GLN A 39 2.58 -1.20 -11.40
N GLN A 40 3.22 -0.09 -11.04
CA GLN A 40 4.63 -0.07 -10.69
C GLN A 40 4.87 -0.83 -9.38
N GLU A 41 6.07 -1.38 -9.22
CA GLU A 41 6.43 -2.16 -8.03
C GLU A 41 6.34 -1.34 -6.73
N THR A 42 6.69 -0.05 -6.78
CA THR A 42 6.56 0.89 -5.66
C THR A 42 5.12 1.02 -5.20
N THR A 43 4.18 1.18 -6.13
CA THR A 43 2.74 1.18 -5.86
C THR A 43 2.29 -0.13 -5.25
N LEU A 44 2.75 -1.27 -5.80
CA LEU A 44 2.39 -2.59 -5.27
C LEU A 44 2.88 -2.81 -3.84
N ASN A 45 4.09 -2.36 -3.50
CA ASN A 45 4.61 -2.45 -2.14
C ASN A 45 3.76 -1.62 -1.17
N LEU A 46 3.44 -0.37 -1.54
CA LEU A 46 2.62 0.51 -0.71
C LEU A 46 1.25 -0.11 -0.41
N LEU A 47 0.58 -0.60 -1.45
CA LEU A 47 -0.73 -1.23 -1.30
C LEU A 47 -0.65 -2.50 -0.47
N TYR A 48 0.42 -3.29 -0.61
CA TYR A 48 0.61 -4.51 0.17
C TYR A 48 0.76 -4.20 1.65
N GLU A 49 1.64 -3.26 1.99
CA GLU A 49 1.89 -2.83 3.37
C GLU A 49 0.62 -2.28 4.02
N TYR A 50 -0.11 -1.43 3.30
CA TYR A 50 -1.38 -0.92 3.79
C TYR A 50 -2.40 -2.05 4.02
N LEU A 51 -2.58 -2.98 3.06
CA LEU A 51 -3.45 -4.14 3.25
C LEU A 51 -2.97 -5.06 4.39
N CYS A 52 -1.66 -5.12 4.68
CA CYS A 52 -1.12 -5.83 5.84
C CYS A 52 -1.43 -5.13 7.16
N SER A 53 -1.47 -3.80 7.18
CA SER A 53 -1.86 -3.02 8.35
C SER A 53 -3.35 -3.15 8.68
N LEU A 54 -4.17 -3.50 7.68
CA LEU A 54 -5.59 -3.78 7.87
C LEU A 54 -5.75 -5.18 8.47
N ASP A 55 -6.16 -5.24 9.73
CA ASP A 55 -6.35 -6.46 10.52
C ASP A 55 -7.61 -7.26 10.12
N GLY A 56 -7.94 -7.28 8.81
CA GLY A 56 -9.05 -8.03 8.21
C GLY A 56 -10.46 -7.49 8.47
N LYS A 57 -10.62 -6.39 9.20
CA LYS A 57 -11.93 -5.93 9.72
C LYS A 57 -12.67 -4.89 8.88
N ARG A 58 -12.22 -4.54 7.68
CA ARG A 58 -12.80 -3.43 6.90
C ARG A 58 -13.00 -3.78 5.43
N LYS A 59 -14.26 -3.88 5.00
CA LYS A 59 -14.59 -3.91 3.57
C LYS A 59 -14.10 -2.60 2.95
N ILE A 60 -13.28 -2.71 1.92
CA ILE A 60 -12.66 -1.58 1.23
C ILE A 60 -12.81 -1.74 -0.28
N THR A 61 -13.18 -0.67 -0.98
CA THR A 61 -13.22 -0.68 -2.44
C THR A 61 -11.81 -0.50 -3.02
N MET A 62 -11.62 -0.76 -4.31
CA MET A 62 -10.32 -0.54 -4.97
C MET A 62 -9.93 0.95 -4.94
N ALA A 63 -10.88 1.86 -5.13
CA ALA A 63 -10.62 3.30 -5.07
C ALA A 63 -10.20 3.74 -3.66
N ASP A 64 -10.91 3.23 -2.64
CA ASP A 64 -10.60 3.49 -1.24
C ASP A 64 -9.23 2.95 -0.85
N LEU A 65 -8.83 1.80 -1.41
CA LEU A 65 -7.52 1.20 -1.17
C LEU A 65 -6.39 2.15 -1.58
N PHE A 66 -6.44 2.71 -2.79
CA PHE A 66 -5.40 3.62 -3.26
C PHE A 66 -5.37 4.91 -2.45
N LYS A 67 -6.54 5.51 -2.21
CA LYS A 67 -6.64 6.73 -1.42
C LYS A 67 -6.11 6.54 0.00
N GLN A 68 -6.56 5.50 0.70
CA GLN A 68 -6.18 5.28 2.09
C GLN A 68 -4.72 4.82 2.22
N ALA A 69 -4.18 4.07 1.26
CA ALA A 69 -2.77 3.70 1.27
C ALA A 69 -1.86 4.94 1.11
N ASP A 70 -2.24 5.89 0.26
CA ASP A 70 -1.49 7.15 0.09
C ASP A 70 -1.58 8.06 1.33
N GLU A 71 -2.79 8.20 1.90
CA GLU A 71 -2.98 8.91 3.16
C GLU A 71 -2.19 8.28 4.31
N TRP A 72 -2.16 6.94 4.39
CA TRP A 72 -1.40 6.20 5.39
C TRP A 72 0.11 6.39 5.23
N ASN A 73 0.61 6.36 3.99
CA ASN A 73 2.02 6.64 3.68
C ASN A 73 2.42 8.04 4.14
N THR A 74 1.62 9.04 3.78
CA THR A 74 1.86 10.45 4.10
C THR A 74 1.82 10.67 5.60
N ARG A 75 0.81 10.14 6.30
CA ARG A 75 0.70 10.23 7.76
C ARG A 75 1.84 9.50 8.48
N SER A 76 2.27 8.35 7.98
CA SER A 76 3.40 7.60 8.56
C SER A 76 4.71 8.37 8.42
N LYS A 77 4.96 8.97 7.25
CA LYS A 77 6.11 9.87 7.03
C LYS A 77 6.06 11.10 7.92
N VAL A 78 4.90 11.76 8.04
CA VAL A 78 4.73 12.92 8.94
C VAL A 78 4.93 12.54 10.40
N LYS A 79 4.48 11.35 10.84
CA LYS A 79 4.75 10.85 12.20
C LYS A 79 6.25 10.60 12.46
N HIS A 80 7.01 10.18 11.46
CA HIS A 80 8.47 10.07 11.60
C HIS A 80 9.15 11.44 11.73
N ILE A 81 8.56 12.51 11.20
CA ILE A 81 8.97 13.90 11.41
C ILE A 81 8.29 14.44 12.68
N THR A 82 8.44 13.74 13.80
CA THR A 82 8.02 14.25 15.12
C THR A 82 9.16 14.90 15.89
N HIS A 83 10.41 14.66 15.48
CA HIS A 83 11.59 15.40 15.91
C HIS A 83 12.38 15.86 14.69
N SER A 84 11.97 16.99 14.12
CA SER A 84 12.85 17.84 13.35
C SER A 84 13.26 18.99 14.26
N ASN A 85 14.56 19.14 14.52
CA ASN A 85 15.02 20.32 15.23
C ASN A 85 14.77 21.52 14.30
N VAL A 86 14.43 22.68 14.87
CA VAL A 86 14.23 23.92 14.10
C VAL A 86 15.44 24.21 13.20
N THR A 87 16.63 23.77 13.62
CA THR A 87 17.88 23.82 12.87
C THR A 87 17.80 23.13 11.51
N ASP A 88 17.12 21.98 11.39
CA ASP A 88 17.00 21.22 10.13
C ASP A 88 16.17 21.99 9.08
N TYR A 89 15.17 22.76 9.55
CA TYR A 89 14.38 23.63 8.68
C TYR A 89 15.15 24.88 8.24
N LEU A 90 15.99 25.43 9.12
CA LEU A 90 16.80 26.62 8.81
C LEU A 90 17.93 26.32 7.81
N GLU A 91 18.49 25.11 7.85
CA GLU A 91 19.48 24.65 6.87
C GLU A 91 18.85 24.47 5.46
N LEU A 92 17.61 23.95 5.39
CA LEU A 92 16.89 23.79 4.13
C LEU A 92 16.45 25.12 3.49
N LEU A 93 16.26 26.17 4.29
CA LEU A 93 15.88 27.51 3.81
C LEU A 93 17.09 28.38 3.42
N GLY A 94 18.29 27.82 3.38
CA GLY A 94 19.49 28.55 2.94
C GLY A 94 20.07 29.47 4.01
N GLY A 95 19.94 29.10 5.28
CA GLY A 95 20.68 29.69 6.40
C GLY A 95 22.18 29.42 6.27
N THR A 96 22.83 30.26 5.46
CA THR A 96 24.27 30.40 5.28
C THR A 96 25.02 30.40 6.62
N ARG A 97 26.02 29.53 6.74
CA ARG A 97 27.20 29.81 7.56
C ARG A 97 28.20 30.57 6.72
#